data_AF-A0A1Y3D4W5-F1
#
_entry.id   AF-A0A1Y3D4W5-F1
#
_cell.length_a   1.000
_cell.length_b   1.000
_cell.length_c   1.000
_cell.angle_alpha   90.00
_cell.angle_beta   90.00
_cell.angle_gamma   90.00
#
_symmetry.space_group_name_H-M   'P 1'
#
loop_
_entity.id
_entity.type
_entity.pdbx_description
1 polymer ?
#
loop_
_entity_poly.entity_id
_entity_poly.type
_entity_poly.pdbx_seq_one_letter_code
_entity_poly.pdbx_strand_id
1 'polypeptide(L)'
;MSFQVPEKYRITKGAMGSNEGFGNNGAFWVKTKKCVFTVIASDQMGWEYVSVSLPLRCPTWEEMCFIKSLFWEQDDCVIQYHPSKKDYVNNHPHCLHMWRPINQEIPTPPSFMVGKVGAA
;
A
#
# COMPACT_ATOMS: atom_id res chain seq x y z
N MET A 1 8.09 13.37 -8.36
CA MET A 1 7.25 13.66 -7.18
C MET A 1 6.98 12.35 -6.50
N SER A 2 7.02 12.37 -5.18
CA SER A 2 7.32 11.23 -4.30
C SER A 2 6.06 10.63 -3.69
N PHE A 3 6.24 9.47 -3.07
CA PHE A 3 5.30 8.94 -2.07
C PHE A 3 4.77 10.03 -1.14
N GLN A 4 3.46 10.00 -0.93
CA GLN A 4 2.72 10.96 -0.13
C GLN A 4 1.63 10.24 0.65
N VAL A 5 1.06 10.91 1.65
CA VAL A 5 0.00 10.34 2.47
C VAL A 5 -1.26 11.20 2.44
N PRO A 6 -2.45 10.59 2.42
CA PRO A 6 -3.70 11.33 2.36
C PRO A 6 -4.09 11.83 3.77
N GLU A 7 -3.54 12.97 4.17
CA GLU A 7 -3.69 13.56 5.52
C GLU A 7 -5.14 13.60 6.03
N LYS A 8 -6.11 13.83 5.14
CA LYS A 8 -7.54 13.80 5.46
C LYS A 8 -8.04 12.49 6.10
N TYR A 9 -7.31 11.38 5.92
CA TYR A 9 -7.64 10.06 6.48
C TYR A 9 -6.78 9.68 7.69
N ARG A 10 -5.81 10.52 8.08
CA ARG A 10 -4.89 10.22 9.18
C ARG A 10 -5.65 10.06 10.49
N ILE A 11 -5.35 9.00 11.22
CA ILE A 11 -5.80 8.83 12.59
C ILE A 11 -4.94 9.74 13.47
N THR A 12 -5.57 10.73 14.11
CA THR A 12 -4.86 11.75 14.91
C THR A 12 -4.98 11.58 16.42
N LYS A 13 -5.77 10.60 16.88
CA LYS A 13 -6.03 10.34 18.31
C LYS A 13 -5.93 8.85 18.64
N GLY A 14 -5.65 8.54 19.91
CA GLY A 14 -5.52 7.17 20.42
C GLY A 14 -4.14 6.56 20.18
N ALA A 15 -4.00 5.26 20.42
CA ALA A 15 -2.71 4.56 20.40
C ALA A 15 -2.01 4.59 19.03
N MET A 16 -2.77 4.68 17.94
CA MET A 16 -2.26 4.79 16.57
C MET A 16 -2.29 6.24 16.03
N GLY A 17 -2.52 7.21 16.92
CA GLY A 17 -2.63 8.62 16.56
C GLY A 17 -1.28 9.19 16.10
N SER A 18 -1.29 9.92 14.98
CA SER A 18 -0.14 10.65 14.44
C SER A 18 -0.57 12.00 13.88
N ASN A 19 0.38 12.86 13.51
CA ASN A 19 0.12 14.15 12.87
C ASN A 19 1.13 14.41 11.74
N GLU A 20 1.01 15.54 11.05
CA GLU A 20 1.90 15.93 9.94
C GLU A 20 3.39 15.94 10.33
N GLY A 21 3.72 16.12 11.62
CA GLY A 21 5.09 16.06 12.13
C GLY A 21 5.74 14.67 12.02
N PHE A 22 4.96 13.61 11.77
CA PHE A 22 5.47 12.26 11.49
C PHE A 22 5.79 12.03 10.01
N GLY A 23 5.62 13.05 9.15
CA GLY A 23 5.77 12.94 7.71
C GLY A 23 4.84 11.86 7.14
N ASN A 24 5.36 10.99 6.29
CA ASN A 24 4.58 9.92 5.67
C ASN A 24 4.26 8.73 6.60
N ASN A 25 4.75 8.74 7.84
CA ASN A 25 4.58 7.62 8.76
C ASN A 25 3.28 7.76 9.55
N GLY A 26 2.42 6.74 9.52
CA GLY A 26 1.18 6.77 10.29
C GLY A 26 0.15 5.69 9.94
N ALA A 27 -0.99 5.78 10.63
CA ALA A 27 -2.16 4.96 10.38
C ALA A 27 -3.32 5.82 9.86
N PHE A 28 -4.10 5.26 8.95
CA PHE A 28 -5.15 5.96 8.22
C PHE A 28 -6.43 5.11 8.16
N TRP A 29 -7.58 5.77 8.30
CA TRP A 29 -8.89 5.18 8.04
C TRP A 29 -9.49 5.74 6.77
N VAL A 30 -9.37 4.96 5.69
CA VAL A 30 -9.94 5.33 4.39
C VAL A 30 -11.36 4.78 4.30
N LYS A 31 -12.34 5.67 4.47
CA LYS A 31 -13.77 5.30 4.40
C LYS A 31 -14.31 5.41 2.98
N THR A 32 -14.95 4.36 2.51
CA THR A 32 -15.75 4.34 1.28
C THR A 32 -17.23 4.11 1.61
N LYS A 33 -18.08 4.06 0.58
CA LYS A 33 -19.50 3.68 0.77
C LYS A 33 -19.68 2.24 1.24
N LYS A 34 -18.70 1.35 0.99
CA LYS A 34 -18.82 -0.09 1.24
C LYS A 34 -18.12 -0.53 2.54
N CYS A 35 -17.00 0.08 2.88
CA CYS A 35 -16.16 -0.35 4.01
C CYS A 35 -15.21 0.77 4.48
N VAL A 36 -14.52 0.50 5.60
CA VAL A 36 -13.43 1.33 6.11
C VAL A 36 -12.16 0.50 6.08
N PHE A 37 -11.16 0.94 5.31
CA PHE A 37 -9.84 0.32 5.28
C PHE A 37 -9.01 0.82 6.45
N THR A 38 -8.31 -0.08 7.13
CA THR A 38 -7.21 0.29 8.03
C THR A 38 -5.92 0.22 7.24
N VAL A 39 -5.27 1.37 7.10
CA VAL A 39 -4.07 1.53 6.29
C VAL A 39 -2.91 1.98 7.18
N ILE A 40 -1.73 1.41 6.98
CA ILE A 40 -0.49 1.89 7.62
C ILE A 40 0.46 2.27 6.49
N ALA A 41 1.11 3.42 6.61
CA ALA A 41 2.12 3.89 5.66
C ALA A 41 3.44 4.21 6.36
N SER A 42 4.54 3.98 5.65
CA SER A 42 5.89 4.33 6.07
C SER A 42 6.81 4.48 4.86
N ASP A 43 7.81 5.34 4.97
CA ASP A 43 8.88 5.56 3.99
C ASP A 43 10.27 5.29 4.56
N GLN A 44 10.35 4.39 5.55
CA GLN A 44 11.55 4.13 6.32
C GLN A 44 12.29 2.87 5.86
N MET A 45 13.51 2.69 6.35
CA MET A 45 14.35 1.50 6.10
C MET A 45 14.59 1.22 4.60
N GLY A 46 14.57 2.27 3.77
CA GLY A 46 14.79 2.16 2.33
C GLY A 46 13.57 1.70 1.53
N TRP A 47 12.36 1.73 2.11
CA TRP A 47 11.13 1.33 1.45
C TRP A 47 10.02 2.36 1.62
N GLU A 48 9.32 2.64 0.53
CA GLU A 48 7.95 3.14 0.57
C GLU A 48 7.01 1.94 0.79
N TYR A 49 6.11 2.06 1.75
CA TYR A 49 5.32 0.95 2.24
C TYR A 49 3.90 1.38 2.56
N VAL A 50 2.94 0.58 2.11
CA VAL A 50 1.54 0.67 2.52
C VAL A 50 0.98 -0.72 2.77
N SER A 51 0.41 -0.94 3.95
CA SER A 51 -0.44 -2.11 4.22
C SER A 51 -1.89 -1.74 4.33
N VAL A 52 -2.76 -2.59 3.80
CA VAL A 52 -4.21 -2.39 3.75
C VAL A 52 -4.88 -3.61 4.35
N SER A 53 -5.72 -3.38 5.37
CA SER A 53 -6.47 -4.46 6.01
C SER A 53 -7.95 -4.13 6.15
N LEU A 54 -8.75 -5.20 6.12
CA LEU A 54 -10.18 -5.20 6.39
C LEU A 54 -10.48 -6.28 7.43
N PRO A 55 -11.55 -6.14 8.23
CA PRO A 55 -11.81 -7.09 9.32
C PRO A 55 -12.23 -8.48 8.82
N LEU A 56 -13.00 -8.57 7.74
CA LEU A 56 -13.73 -9.80 7.38
C LEU A 56 -13.22 -10.52 6.12
N ARG A 57 -12.42 -9.86 5.28
CA ARG A 57 -11.89 -10.42 4.02
C ARG A 57 -10.67 -9.65 3.58
N CYS A 58 -9.86 -10.22 2.68
CA CYS A 58 -8.83 -9.45 2.00
C CYS A 58 -9.45 -8.32 1.15
N PRO A 59 -8.75 -7.17 1.01
CA PRO A 59 -9.06 -6.17 -0.01
C PRO A 59 -9.08 -6.80 -1.42
N THR A 60 -9.99 -6.33 -2.28
CA THR A 60 -9.99 -6.77 -3.69
C THR A 60 -8.89 -6.06 -4.47
N TRP A 61 -8.62 -6.54 -5.69
CA TRP A 61 -7.66 -5.89 -6.57
C TRP A 61 -8.00 -4.42 -6.83
N GLU A 62 -9.25 -4.11 -7.14
CA GLU A 62 -9.72 -2.74 -7.41
C GLU A 62 -9.60 -1.84 -6.17
N GLU A 63 -9.84 -2.40 -4.98
CA GLU A 63 -9.66 -1.68 -3.73
C GLU A 63 -8.17 -1.39 -3.47
N MET A 64 -7.27 -2.34 -3.77
CA MET A 64 -5.83 -2.12 -3.68
C MET A 64 -5.36 -1.07 -4.69
N CYS A 65 -5.86 -1.08 -5.93
CA CYS A 65 -5.58 -0.03 -6.92
C CYS A 65 -6.05 1.35 -6.45
N PHE A 66 -7.24 1.43 -5.86
CA PHE A 66 -7.76 2.68 -5.29
C PHE A 66 -6.90 3.16 -4.12
N ILE A 67 -6.48 2.28 -3.22
CA ILE A 67 -5.60 2.69 -2.12
C ILE A 67 -4.23 3.12 -2.67
N LYS A 68 -3.63 2.36 -3.61
CA LYS A 68 -2.35 2.74 -4.24
C LYS A 68 -2.38 4.18 -4.77
N SER A 69 -3.44 4.58 -5.47
CA SER A 69 -3.53 5.91 -6.07
C SER A 69 -3.64 7.06 -5.06
N LEU A 70 -3.84 6.77 -3.77
CA LEU A 70 -3.79 7.76 -2.71
C LEU A 70 -2.37 8.02 -2.19
N PHE A 71 -1.44 7.08 -2.38
CA PHE A 71 -0.10 7.12 -1.79
C PHE A 71 1.03 7.24 -2.81
N TRP A 72 0.81 6.74 -4.03
CA TRP A 72 1.76 6.76 -5.13
C TRP A 72 1.13 7.35 -6.39
N GLU A 73 2.00 7.78 -7.31
CA GLU A 73 1.56 8.22 -8.63
C GLU A 73 1.05 7.04 -9.48
N GLN A 74 0.37 7.36 -10.59
CA GLN A 74 -0.22 6.35 -11.47
C GLN A 74 0.85 5.40 -12.03
N ASP A 75 1.97 5.95 -12.48
CA ASP A 75 3.06 5.23 -13.15
C ASP A 75 4.05 4.56 -12.17
N ASP A 76 3.90 4.79 -10.86
CA ASP A 76 4.79 4.17 -9.87
C ASP A 76 4.52 2.67 -9.77
N CYS A 77 5.53 1.86 -10.01
CA CYS A 77 5.45 0.42 -9.81
C CYS A 77 5.53 0.09 -8.31
N VAL A 78 4.61 -0.75 -7.83
CA VAL A 78 4.62 -1.30 -6.47
C VAL A 78 4.45 -2.81 -6.54
N ILE A 79 4.96 -3.51 -5.55
CA ILE A 79 4.99 -4.98 -5.51
C ILE A 79 4.36 -5.52 -4.24
N GLN A 80 3.71 -6.67 -4.38
CA GLN A 80 3.27 -7.51 -3.26
C GLN A 80 4.09 -8.80 -3.31
N TYR A 81 4.71 -9.14 -2.19
CA TYR A 81 5.52 -10.35 -2.08
C TYR A 81 4.68 -11.50 -1.55
N HIS A 82 4.92 -12.70 -2.09
CA HIS A 82 4.57 -13.96 -1.45
C HIS A 82 5.84 -14.53 -0.83
N PRO A 83 6.17 -14.21 0.44
CA PRO A 83 7.40 -14.70 1.05
C PRO A 83 7.34 -16.20 1.22
N SER A 84 8.52 -16.82 1.36
CA SER A 84 8.61 -18.25 1.58
C SER A 84 7.85 -18.65 2.86
N LYS A 85 7.30 -19.88 2.92
CA LYS A 85 6.47 -20.31 4.05
C LYS A 85 7.19 -20.20 5.41
N LYS A 86 8.51 -20.40 5.44
CA LYS A 86 9.33 -20.29 6.67
C LYS A 86 9.48 -18.85 7.16
N ASP A 87 9.35 -17.88 6.25
CA ASP A 87 9.49 -16.44 6.55
C ASP A 87 8.12 -15.74 6.56
N TYR A 88 7.03 -16.49 6.37
CA TYR A 88 5.67 -15.96 6.31
C TYR A 88 5.18 -15.59 7.72
N VAL A 89 5.05 -14.30 7.96
CA VAL A 89 4.47 -13.74 9.20
C VAL A 89 3.07 -13.23 8.88
N ASN A 90 2.06 -13.69 9.64
CA ASN A 90 0.67 -13.30 9.44
C ASN A 90 0.00 -12.90 10.75
N ASN A 91 0.17 -11.65 11.13
CA ASN A 91 -0.47 -11.06 12.31
C ASN A 91 -1.89 -10.55 12.01
N HIS A 92 -2.21 -10.31 10.74
CA HIS A 92 -3.49 -9.79 10.29
C HIS A 92 -3.96 -10.58 9.04
N PRO A 93 -4.89 -11.54 9.19
CA PRO A 93 -5.21 -12.54 8.16
C PRO A 93 -5.74 -11.97 6.84
N HIS A 94 -6.17 -10.71 6.84
CA HIS A 94 -6.76 -10.01 5.70
C HIS A 94 -5.97 -8.75 5.32
N CYS A 95 -4.67 -8.75 5.61
CA CYS A 95 -3.77 -7.64 5.31
C CYS A 95 -2.97 -7.92 4.05
N LEU A 96 -3.01 -6.98 3.11
CA LEU A 96 -2.18 -6.99 1.91
C LEU A 96 -1.18 -5.83 1.98
N HIS A 97 0.02 -6.06 1.46
CA HIS A 97 1.15 -5.15 1.61
C HIS A 97 1.69 -4.76 0.23
N MET A 98 1.81 -3.46 -0.02
CA MET A 98 2.45 -2.89 -1.20
C MET A 98 3.78 -2.26 -0.78
N TRP A 99 4.82 -2.56 -1.54
CA TRP A 99 6.18 -2.09 -1.31
C TRP A 99 6.74 -1.44 -2.57
N ARG A 100 7.60 -0.43 -2.40
CA ARG A 100 8.49 0.09 -3.45
C ARG A 100 9.82 0.47 -2.82
N PRO A 101 10.97 -0.02 -3.34
CA PRO A 101 12.26 0.32 -2.79
C PRO A 101 12.61 1.77 -3.14
N ILE A 102 13.24 2.48 -2.22
CA ILE A 102 13.75 3.84 -2.43
C ILE A 102 15.11 3.73 -3.13
N ASN A 103 15.33 4.57 -4.15
CA ASN A 103 16.55 4.62 -4.96
C ASN A 103 16.89 3.32 -5.70
N GLN A 104 15.91 2.45 -5.96
CA GLN A 104 16.08 1.25 -6.77
C GLN A 104 14.90 1.10 -7.73
N GLU A 105 15.17 0.56 -8.91
CA GLU A 105 14.12 0.21 -9.86
C GLU A 105 13.61 -1.21 -9.57
N ILE A 106 12.30 -1.37 -9.62
CA ILE A 106 11.69 -2.70 -9.52
C ILE A 106 11.87 -3.39 -10.86
N PRO A 107 12.47 -4.60 -10.91
CA PRO A 107 12.54 -5.33 -12.15
C PRO A 107 11.13 -5.73 -12.59
N THR A 108 10.71 -5.23 -13.75
CA THR A 108 9.45 -5.61 -14.39
C THR A 108 9.73 -6.57 -15.55
N PRO A 109 8.93 -7.63 -15.72
CA PRO A 109 9.07 -8.48 -16.90
C PRO A 109 8.78 -7.68 -18.17
N PRO A 110 9.37 -8.07 -19.32
CA PRO A 110 8.97 -7.53 -20.61
C PRO A 110 7.45 -7.61 -20.81
N SER A 111 6.85 -6.56 -21.38
CA SER A 111 5.39 -6.42 -21.49
C SER A 111 4.70 -7.58 -22.21
N PHE A 112 5.37 -8.19 -23.20
CA PHE A 112 4.83 -9.35 -23.93
C PHE A 112 4.64 -10.60 -23.06
N MET A 113 5.33 -10.71 -21.92
CA MET A 113 5.11 -11.80 -20.96
C MET A 113 3.83 -11.61 -20.13
N VAL A 114 3.31 -10.38 -20.07
CA VAL A 114 2.06 -10.03 -19.39
C VAL A 114 0.89 -10.08 -20.38
N GLY A 115 1.08 -9.54 -21.59
CA GLY A 115 0.05 -9.53 -22.64
C GLY A 115 0.48 -8.80 -23.91
N LYS A 116 -0.41 -8.76 -24.91
CA LYS A 116 -0.15 -8.03 -26.17
C LYS A 116 -0.23 -6.52 -25.92
N VAL A 117 0.86 -5.81 -26.20
CA VAL A 117 0.93 -4.35 -26.11
C VAL A 117 -0.13 -3.72 -27.03
N GLY A 118 -0.95 -2.80 -26.49
CA GLY A 118 -1.98 -2.08 -27.24
C GLY A 118 -3.29 -2.85 -27.48
N ALA A 119 -3.50 -4.00 -26.82
CA ALA A 119 -4.82 -4.62 -26.76
C ALA A 119 -5.67 -3.88 -25.71
N ALA A 120 -6.77 -3.27 -26.15
CA ALA A 120 -7.83 -2.72 -25.30
C ALA A 120 -9.12 -3.51 -25.54
#